data_AF-A0A3N5MIB0-F1
#
_entry.id   AF-A0A3N5MIB0-F1
#
_cell.length_a   1.000
_cell.length_b   1.000
_cell.length_c   1.000
_cell.angle_alpha   90.00
_cell.angle_beta   90.00
_cell.angle_gamma   90.00
#
_symmetry.space_group_name_H-M   'P 1'
#
loop_
_entity.id
_entity.type
_entity.pdbx_description
1 polymer ?
#
loop_
_entity_poly.entity_id
_entity_poly.type
_entity_poly.pdbx_seq_one_letter_code
_entity_poly.pdbx_strand_id
1 'polypeptide(L)'
;MKKRRIPPLFSDLVQTTLTLCDGVLFEEYGACPHCGGELSGYDVKKKQFAIVMEGEKKRIVCVLVKRFICHQCRQVSLASQPYYPDTRIGSPVVDLCVTLSETMPYSRVSSCLAEMGVTVDRWSVRNYVQKNRRTIPAADMFGFRVPLSIVSLSSLAMGMSGGGKVDGPALLIACGNPWVRETSAGLPRGI
;
A
#
# COMPACT_ATOMS: atom_id res chain seq x y z
N MET A 1 -14.93 28.03 1.94
CA MET A 1 -13.84 27.31 1.22
C MET A 1 -14.44 26.55 0.04
N LYS A 2 -14.03 26.86 -1.20
CA LYS A 2 -14.51 26.17 -2.42
C LYS A 2 -14.16 24.68 -2.32
N LYS A 3 -15.10 23.77 -2.60
CA LYS A 3 -14.81 22.35 -2.83
C LYS A 3 -13.82 22.29 -4.00
N ARG A 4 -12.61 21.78 -3.79
CA ARG A 4 -11.73 21.41 -4.91
C ARG A 4 -12.42 20.26 -5.63
N ARG A 5 -12.92 20.50 -6.84
CA ARG A 5 -13.41 19.41 -7.68
C ARG A 5 -12.23 18.51 -8.00
N ILE A 6 -12.35 17.25 -7.64
CA ILE A 6 -11.38 16.22 -8.04
C ILE A 6 -11.57 16.00 -9.54
N PRO A 7 -10.53 16.18 -10.37
CA PRO A 7 -10.63 15.88 -11.80
C PRO A 7 -10.94 14.39 -12.00
N PRO A 8 -11.91 14.04 -12.87
CA PRO A 8 -12.28 12.64 -13.12
C PRO A 8 -11.08 11.75 -13.45
N LEU A 9 -10.17 12.26 -14.29
CA LEU A 9 -8.92 11.59 -14.65
C LEU A 9 -8.08 11.15 -13.45
N PHE A 10 -8.06 11.95 -12.39
CA PHE A 10 -7.29 11.60 -11.19
C PHE A 10 -7.99 10.51 -10.37
N SER A 11 -9.31 10.58 -10.23
CA SER A 11 -10.10 9.52 -9.61
C SER A 11 -9.96 8.19 -10.35
N ASP A 12 -10.03 8.23 -11.69
CA ASP A 12 -9.87 7.05 -12.54
C ASP A 12 -8.46 6.46 -12.39
N LEU A 13 -7.43 7.31 -12.42
CA LEU A 13 -6.04 6.86 -12.21
C LEU A 13 -5.88 6.13 -10.87
N VAL A 14 -6.39 6.70 -9.78
CA VAL A 14 -6.30 6.09 -8.45
C VAL A 14 -7.06 4.76 -8.40
N GLN A 15 -8.29 4.72 -8.91
CA GLN A 15 -9.12 3.50 -8.89
C GLN A 15 -8.53 2.38 -9.75
N THR A 16 -8.13 2.68 -10.98
CA THR A 16 -7.52 1.71 -11.89
C THR A 16 -6.24 1.14 -11.28
N THR A 17 -5.38 2.02 -10.74
CA THR A 17 -4.11 1.62 -10.10
C THR A 17 -4.34 0.69 -8.92
N LEU A 18 -5.27 1.00 -8.02
CA LEU A 18 -5.59 0.16 -6.87
C LEU A 18 -6.24 -1.16 -7.31
N THR A 19 -7.13 -1.14 -8.29
CA THR A 19 -7.84 -2.33 -8.77
C THR A 19 -6.90 -3.35 -9.43
N LEU A 20 -5.85 -2.90 -10.11
CA LEU A 20 -4.85 -3.78 -10.71
C LEU A 20 -4.04 -4.59 -9.70
N CYS A 21 -4.03 -4.17 -8.43
CA CYS A 21 -3.39 -4.90 -7.35
C CYS A 21 -4.20 -6.14 -6.91
N ASP A 22 -5.43 -6.32 -7.41
CA ASP A 22 -6.32 -7.40 -7.00
C ASP A 22 -5.78 -8.77 -7.44
N GLY A 23 -5.66 -9.70 -6.49
CA GLY A 23 -5.18 -11.06 -6.70
C GLY A 23 -3.66 -11.20 -6.84
N VAL A 24 -2.86 -10.14 -6.68
CA VAL A 24 -1.40 -10.22 -6.74
C VAL A 24 -0.87 -11.11 -5.62
N LEU A 25 -0.01 -12.07 -5.97
CA LEU A 25 0.62 -13.00 -5.04
C LEU A 25 1.98 -12.49 -4.60
N PHE A 26 2.16 -12.41 -3.28
CA PHE A 26 3.41 -12.14 -2.62
C PHE A 26 3.94 -13.45 -2.06
N GLU A 27 5.01 -13.96 -2.66
CA GLU A 27 5.65 -15.22 -2.27
C GLU A 27 7.15 -15.13 -2.04
N GLU A 28 7.72 -13.93 -2.11
CA GLU A 28 9.13 -13.73 -1.82
C GLU A 28 9.35 -13.60 -0.31
N TYR A 29 10.20 -14.47 0.22
CA TYR A 29 10.75 -14.33 1.54
C TYR A 29 12.10 -15.05 1.63
N GLY A 30 13.05 -14.44 2.33
CA GLY A 30 14.37 -15.03 2.55
C GLY A 30 14.36 -16.04 3.69
N ALA A 31 15.39 -15.98 4.53
CA ALA A 31 15.51 -16.83 5.71
C ALA A 31 14.52 -16.45 6.83
N CYS A 32 14.30 -17.35 7.80
CA CYS A 32 13.48 -17.07 8.97
C CYS A 32 13.97 -15.81 9.71
N PRO A 33 13.11 -14.84 10.03
CA PRO A 33 13.54 -13.59 10.68
C PRO A 33 13.87 -13.79 12.16
N HIS A 34 13.56 -14.97 12.72
CA HIS A 34 13.80 -15.30 14.12
C HIS A 34 15.08 -16.11 14.34
N CYS A 35 15.40 -17.06 13.44
CA CYS A 35 16.54 -17.97 13.63
C CYS A 35 17.43 -18.13 12.39
N GLY A 36 17.12 -17.47 11.27
CA GLY A 36 17.86 -17.64 10.01
C GLY A 36 17.66 -18.99 9.32
N GLY A 37 16.80 -19.87 9.86
CA GLY A 37 16.53 -21.19 9.31
C GLY A 37 15.73 -21.19 8.01
N GLU A 38 15.73 -22.33 7.34
CA GLU A 38 14.99 -22.55 6.09
C GLU A 38 13.47 -22.50 6.32
N LEU A 39 12.79 -21.93 5.33
CA LEU A 39 11.36 -21.70 5.34
C LEU A 39 10.67 -22.59 4.31
N SER A 40 9.62 -23.28 4.75
CA SER A 40 8.70 -23.99 3.85
C SER A 40 7.41 -23.22 3.66
N GLY A 41 6.85 -23.28 2.45
CA GLY A 41 5.52 -22.74 2.17
C GLY A 41 4.47 -23.43 3.04
N TYR A 42 3.67 -22.64 3.74
CA TYR A 42 2.61 -23.13 4.64
C TYR A 42 1.24 -23.02 3.97
N ASP A 43 0.78 -21.79 3.73
CA ASP A 43 -0.49 -21.51 3.06
C ASP A 43 -0.49 -20.09 2.46
N VAL A 44 -1.62 -19.67 1.89
CA VAL A 44 -1.80 -18.34 1.30
C VAL A 44 -2.94 -17.61 2.01
N LYS A 45 -2.64 -16.42 2.53
CA LYS A 45 -3.61 -15.57 3.21
C LYS A 45 -4.08 -14.43 2.29
N LYS A 46 -5.39 -14.34 2.08
CA LYS A 46 -6.02 -13.19 1.42
C LYS A 46 -6.07 -11.99 2.38
N LYS A 47 -5.56 -10.83 1.94
CA LYS A 47 -5.54 -9.59 2.73
C LYS A 47 -6.16 -8.44 1.93
N GLN A 48 -7.01 -7.66 2.60
CA GLN A 48 -7.61 -6.46 2.02
C GLN A 48 -6.53 -5.40 1.74
N PHE A 49 -6.42 -5.00 0.48
CA PHE A 49 -5.49 -3.97 0.04
C PHE A 49 -6.17 -2.60 -0.01
N ALA A 50 -7.34 -2.51 -0.63
CA ALA A 50 -8.13 -1.28 -0.74
C ALA A 50 -9.63 -1.59 -0.83
N ILE A 51 -10.46 -0.59 -0.59
CA ILE A 51 -11.90 -0.63 -0.91
C ILE A 51 -12.14 0.47 -1.93
N VAL A 52 -12.52 0.07 -3.14
CA VAL A 52 -12.82 0.99 -4.25
C VAL A 52 -14.31 0.96 -4.57
N MET A 53 -14.84 2.03 -5.14
CA MET A 53 -16.22 2.15 -5.60
C MET A 53 -16.27 1.80 -7.09
N GLU A 54 -17.08 0.82 -7.46
CA GLU A 54 -17.39 0.48 -8.85
C GLU A 54 -18.85 0.87 -9.10
N GLY A 55 -19.03 2.10 -9.62
CA GLY A 55 -20.32 2.78 -9.59
C GLY A 55 -20.81 2.98 -8.16
N GLU A 56 -21.96 2.41 -7.81
CA GLU A 56 -22.54 2.51 -6.46
C GLU A 56 -22.11 1.37 -5.52
N LYS A 57 -21.35 0.39 -6.02
CA LYS A 57 -20.98 -0.81 -5.23
C LYS A 57 -19.56 -0.71 -4.70
N LYS A 58 -19.36 -1.16 -3.45
CA LYS A 58 -18.04 -1.33 -2.87
C LYS A 58 -17.40 -2.61 -3.38
N ARG A 59 -16.22 -2.50 -3.99
CA ARG A 59 -15.35 -3.61 -4.36
C ARG A 59 -14.16 -3.66 -3.41
N ILE A 60 -13.92 -4.84 -2.83
CA ILE A 60 -12.77 -5.08 -1.96
C ILE A 60 -11.63 -5.62 -2.82
N VAL A 61 -10.59 -4.80 -3.02
CA VAL A 61 -9.35 -5.22 -3.65
C VAL A 61 -8.53 -6.01 -2.64
N CYS A 62 -8.13 -7.22 -2.97
CA CYS A 62 -7.36 -8.07 -2.08
C CYS A 62 -6.06 -8.54 -2.72
N VAL A 63 -5.01 -8.67 -1.92
CA VAL A 63 -3.76 -9.33 -2.33
C VAL A 63 -3.62 -10.67 -1.62
N LEU A 64 -2.82 -11.57 -2.19
CA LEU A 64 -2.54 -12.89 -1.67
C LEU A 64 -1.13 -12.88 -1.08
N VAL A 65 -0.97 -13.27 0.19
CA VAL A 65 0.33 -13.29 0.87
C VAL A 65 0.63 -14.69 1.34
N LYS A 66 1.72 -15.27 0.83
CA LYS A 66 2.20 -16.59 1.24
C LYS A 66 2.70 -16.52 2.69
N ARG A 67 2.31 -17.49 3.50
CA ARG A 67 2.86 -17.72 4.83
C ARG A 67 3.88 -18.85 4.73
N PHE A 68 4.93 -18.70 5.51
CA PHE A 68 6.03 -19.63 5.59
C PHE A 68 6.16 -20.13 7.01
N ILE A 69 6.48 -21.40 7.19
CA ILE A 69 6.81 -21.99 8.48
C ILE A 69 8.29 -22.34 8.51
N CYS A 70 8.98 -21.96 9.58
CA CYS A 70 10.39 -22.32 9.75
C CYS A 70 10.55 -23.76 10.23
N HIS A 71 11.46 -24.52 9.62
CA HIS A 71 11.75 -25.89 10.05
C HIS A 71 12.39 -25.97 11.44
N GLN A 72 13.16 -24.95 11.82
CA GLN A 72 13.91 -24.95 13.08
C GLN A 72 13.08 -24.44 14.25
N CYS A 73 12.56 -23.21 14.17
CA CYS A 73 11.83 -22.59 15.29
C CYS A 73 10.30 -22.75 15.20
N ARG A 74 9.78 -23.34 14.12
CA ARG A 74 8.34 -23.52 13.83
C ARG A 74 7.52 -22.23 13.80
N GLN A 75 8.19 -21.07 13.77
CA GLN A 75 7.53 -19.78 13.70
C GLN A 75 6.97 -19.55 12.29
N VAL A 76 5.75 -19.01 12.23
CA VAL A 76 5.10 -18.64 10.97
C VAL A 76 5.44 -17.20 10.61
N SER A 77 6.01 -16.99 9.43
CA SER A 77 6.38 -15.68 8.87
C SER A 77 5.58 -15.41 7.60
N LEU A 78 5.32 -14.13 7.30
CA LEU A 78 4.59 -13.70 6.10
C LEU A 78 5.60 -13.28 5.03
N ALA A 79 5.28 -13.53 3.75
CA ALA A 79 6.02 -12.97 2.63
C ALA A 79 6.09 -11.42 2.69
N SER A 80 7.07 -10.84 1.99
CA SER A 80 7.17 -9.39 1.82
C SER A 80 5.89 -8.88 1.15
N GLN A 81 5.19 -7.94 1.76
CA GLN A 81 3.86 -7.51 1.32
C GLN A 81 3.78 -5.96 1.28
N PRO A 82 2.77 -5.34 0.64
CA PRO A 82 2.74 -3.89 0.46
C PRO A 82 1.98 -3.17 1.58
N TYR A 83 2.28 -3.46 2.86
CA TYR A 83 1.57 -2.91 4.02
C TYR A 83 2.52 -2.22 4.99
N TYR A 84 2.12 -1.13 5.63
CA TYR A 84 2.88 -0.68 6.80
C TYR A 84 2.62 -1.59 8.01
N PRO A 85 3.52 -1.60 9.01
CA PRO A 85 3.26 -2.27 10.27
C PRO A 85 1.92 -1.80 10.89
N ASP A 86 1.15 -2.72 11.44
CA ASP A 86 -0.14 -2.47 12.09
C ASP A 86 -1.22 -1.78 11.23
N THR A 87 -1.12 -1.88 9.90
CA THR A 87 -2.17 -1.42 8.98
C THR A 87 -3.01 -2.56 8.42
N ARG A 88 -4.30 -2.28 8.19
CA ARG A 88 -5.26 -3.22 7.60
C ARG A 88 -5.50 -2.99 6.11
N ILE A 89 -4.87 -1.98 5.54
CA ILE A 89 -4.96 -1.58 4.13
C ILE A 89 -3.54 -1.39 3.57
N GLY A 90 -3.44 -1.44 2.25
CA GLY A 90 -2.21 -1.27 1.51
C GLY A 90 -1.55 0.08 1.75
N SER A 91 -0.22 0.07 1.72
CA SER A 91 0.64 1.25 1.87
C SER A 91 0.26 2.41 0.96
N PRO A 92 -0.13 2.25 -0.33
CA PRO A 92 -0.46 3.42 -1.16
C PRO A 92 -1.71 4.18 -0.67
N VAL A 93 -2.66 3.45 -0.07
CA VAL A 93 -3.87 4.08 0.51
C VAL A 93 -3.51 4.78 1.82
N VAL A 94 -2.59 4.21 2.61
CA VAL A 94 -2.05 4.88 3.81
C VAL A 94 -1.28 6.13 3.42
N ASP A 95 -0.46 6.07 2.37
CA ASP A 95 0.30 7.19 1.85
C ASP A 95 -0.63 8.33 1.42
N LEU A 96 -1.71 8.02 0.69
CA LEU A 96 -2.74 9.01 0.36
C LEU A 96 -3.35 9.63 1.62
N CYS A 97 -3.63 8.84 2.66
CA CYS A 97 -4.15 9.36 3.92
C CYS A 97 -3.16 10.34 4.58
N VAL A 98 -1.88 9.98 4.64
CA VAL A 98 -0.82 10.80 5.25
C VAL A 98 -0.62 12.09 4.45
N THR A 99 -0.37 11.98 3.15
CA THR A 99 -0.08 13.12 2.27
C THR A 99 -1.25 14.10 2.20
N LEU A 100 -2.50 13.63 2.07
CA LEU A 100 -3.65 14.53 2.06
C LEU A 100 -3.85 15.21 3.43
N SER A 101 -3.57 14.52 4.54
CA SER A 101 -3.71 15.07 5.89
C SER A 101 -2.76 16.23 6.20
N GLU A 102 -1.70 16.41 5.40
CA GLU A 102 -0.80 17.58 5.52
C GLU A 102 -1.53 18.90 5.21
N THR A 103 -2.56 18.85 4.35
CA THR A 103 -3.23 20.05 3.83
C THR A 103 -4.71 20.12 4.20
N MET A 104 -5.28 19.08 4.79
CA MET A 104 -6.69 19.04 5.14
C MET A 104 -6.96 18.17 6.40
N PRO A 105 -8.04 18.45 7.15
CA PRO A 105 -8.38 17.66 8.33
C PRO A 105 -8.87 16.25 7.95
N TYR A 106 -8.77 15.28 8.88
CA TYR A 106 -9.08 13.86 8.63
C TYR A 106 -10.47 13.59 8.05
N SER A 107 -11.48 14.39 8.42
CA SER A 107 -12.83 14.29 7.85
C SER A 107 -12.84 14.65 6.36
N ARG A 108 -12.09 15.70 5.98
CA ARG A 108 -11.93 16.13 4.58
C ARG A 108 -11.14 15.11 3.78
N VAL A 109 -10.11 14.50 4.36
CA VAL A 109 -9.37 13.41 3.70
C VAL A 109 -10.30 12.24 3.38
N SER A 110 -11.10 11.78 4.35
CA SER A 110 -12.07 10.70 4.15
C SER A 110 -13.08 11.04 3.03
N SER A 111 -13.64 12.25 3.04
CA SER A 111 -14.53 12.70 1.95
C SER A 111 -13.81 12.82 0.60
N CYS A 112 -12.56 13.29 0.59
CA CYS A 112 -11.77 13.46 -0.63
C CYS A 112 -11.43 12.09 -1.26
N LEU A 113 -11.05 11.11 -0.44
CA LEU A 113 -10.86 9.73 -0.88
C LEU A 113 -12.17 9.13 -1.42
N ALA A 114 -13.29 9.37 -0.74
CA ALA A 114 -14.59 8.88 -1.21
C ALA A 114 -14.98 9.51 -2.56
N GLU A 115 -14.70 10.80 -2.77
CA GLU A 115 -14.88 11.48 -4.07
C GLU A 115 -13.92 10.92 -5.16
N MET A 116 -12.77 10.35 -4.79
CA MET A 116 -11.90 9.58 -5.69
C MET A 116 -12.35 8.14 -5.91
N GLY A 117 -13.43 7.70 -5.25
CA GLY A 117 -13.90 6.31 -5.29
C GLY A 117 -13.11 5.36 -4.37
N VAL A 118 -12.37 5.87 -3.38
CA VAL A 118 -11.66 5.06 -2.38
C VAL A 118 -12.30 5.22 -1.01
N THR A 119 -12.71 4.11 -0.39
CA THR A 119 -13.40 4.15 0.91
C THR A 119 -12.42 3.96 2.06
N VAL A 120 -12.20 5.02 2.85
CA VAL A 120 -11.53 4.97 4.15
C VAL A 120 -12.29 5.87 5.13
N ASP A 121 -12.70 5.33 6.27
CA ASP A 121 -13.41 6.11 7.28
C ASP A 121 -12.48 7.07 8.03
N ARG A 122 -13.06 8.14 8.59
CA ARG A 122 -12.33 9.20 9.31
C ARG A 122 -11.44 8.66 10.45
N TRP A 123 -11.89 7.64 11.19
CA TRP A 123 -11.14 7.10 12.32
C TRP A 123 -9.95 6.28 11.86
N SER A 124 -10.13 5.51 10.78
CA SER A 124 -9.04 4.82 10.10
C SER A 124 -8.00 5.81 9.58
N VAL A 125 -8.41 6.88 8.89
CA VAL A 125 -7.49 7.95 8.45
C VAL A 125 -6.68 8.49 9.63
N ARG A 126 -7.36 8.90 10.71
CA ARG A 126 -6.69 9.41 11.91
C ARG A 126 -5.68 8.39 12.46
N ASN A 127 -6.08 7.13 12.60
CA ASN A 127 -5.22 6.07 13.14
C ASN A 127 -3.98 5.84 12.24
N TYR A 128 -4.15 5.82 10.92
CA TYR A 128 -3.03 5.64 10.00
C TYR A 128 -2.06 6.80 10.03
N VAL A 129 -2.56 8.04 10.02
CA VAL A 129 -1.71 9.25 10.08
C VAL A 129 -0.96 9.32 11.41
N GLN A 130 -1.62 9.03 12.53
CA GLN A 130 -0.98 9.08 13.84
C GLN A 130 0.11 8.02 14.03
N LYS A 131 -0.07 6.84 13.45
CA LYS A 131 0.88 5.72 13.52
C LYS A 131 2.00 5.81 12.49
N ASN A 132 1.76 6.48 11.36
CA ASN A 132 2.75 6.65 10.29
C ASN A 132 3.18 8.10 10.22
N ARG A 133 4.14 8.49 11.07
CA ARG A 133 4.74 9.84 11.09
C ARG A 133 5.86 10.01 10.06
N ARG A 134 5.95 9.10 9.09
CA ARG A 134 6.96 9.11 8.05
C ARG A 134 6.64 10.22 7.06
N THR A 135 7.69 10.86 6.53
CA THR A 135 7.54 11.74 5.38
C THR A 135 7.29 10.88 4.16
N ILE A 136 6.12 11.02 3.55
CA ILE A 136 5.77 10.30 2.33
C ILE A 136 6.22 11.15 1.14
N PRO A 137 7.13 10.64 0.28
CA PRO A 137 7.48 11.33 -0.96
C PRO A 137 6.23 11.56 -1.81
N ALA A 138 6.03 12.81 -2.24
CA ALA A 138 4.84 13.20 -3.00
C ALA A 138 5.17 14.27 -4.04
N ALA A 139 4.41 14.29 -5.12
CA ALA A 139 4.47 15.30 -6.17
C ALA A 139 3.13 16.03 -6.29
N ASP A 140 3.17 17.31 -6.68
CA ASP A 140 1.95 18.06 -6.97
C ASP A 140 1.40 17.66 -8.34
N MET A 141 0.22 17.03 -8.35
CA MET A 141 -0.48 16.61 -9.57
C MET A 141 -1.97 16.89 -9.43
N PHE A 142 -2.60 17.39 -10.49
CA PHE A 142 -4.05 17.68 -10.51
C PHE A 142 -4.53 18.63 -9.39
N GLY A 143 -3.62 19.45 -8.83
CA GLY A 143 -3.90 20.31 -7.68
C GLY A 143 -3.96 19.57 -6.34
N PHE A 144 -3.42 18.36 -6.25
CA PHE A 144 -3.27 17.56 -5.03
C PHE A 144 -1.81 17.15 -4.84
N ARG A 145 -1.39 16.98 -3.58
CA ARG A 145 -0.15 16.25 -3.29
C ARG A 145 -0.44 14.77 -3.44
N VAL A 146 0.17 14.14 -4.43
CA VAL A 146 -0.02 12.72 -4.77
C VAL A 146 1.22 11.94 -4.34
N PRO A 147 1.08 10.89 -3.51
CA PRO A 147 2.21 10.06 -3.12
C PRO A 147 2.91 9.41 -4.32
N LEU A 148 4.23 9.31 -4.27
CA LEU A 148 4.99 8.61 -5.31
C LEU A 148 4.59 7.14 -5.43
N SER A 149 4.10 6.49 -4.37
CA SER A 149 3.60 5.12 -4.45
C SER A 149 2.42 4.98 -5.42
N ILE A 150 1.51 5.96 -5.47
CA ILE A 150 0.42 6.00 -6.45
C ILE A 150 0.96 6.27 -7.86
N VAL A 151 1.90 7.20 -7.99
CA VAL A 151 2.52 7.55 -9.28
C VAL A 151 3.25 6.33 -9.87
N SER A 152 4.10 5.68 -9.10
CA SER A 152 4.87 4.50 -9.50
C SER A 152 3.96 3.32 -9.84
N LEU A 153 2.92 3.07 -9.05
CA LEU A 153 1.95 2.02 -9.38
C LEU A 153 1.17 2.33 -10.66
N SER A 154 0.80 3.60 -10.89
CA SER A 154 0.12 4.00 -12.12
C SER A 154 1.02 3.84 -13.35
N SER A 155 2.32 4.14 -13.22
CA SER A 155 3.29 3.90 -14.29
C SER A 155 3.45 2.41 -14.59
N LEU A 156 3.47 1.58 -13.54
CA LEU A 156 3.54 0.14 -13.67
C LEU A 156 2.29 -0.42 -14.37
N ALA A 157 1.11 0.08 -14.00
CA ALA A 157 -0.15 -0.23 -14.67
C ALA A 157 -0.15 0.11 -16.17
N MET A 158 0.40 1.28 -16.55
CA MET A 158 0.46 1.72 -17.95
C MET A 158 1.47 0.93 -18.80
N GLY A 159 2.56 0.47 -18.19
CA GLY A 159 3.55 -0.38 -18.88
C GLY A 159 3.03 -1.78 -19.24
N MET A 160 1.90 -2.20 -18.64
CA MET A 160 1.31 -3.51 -18.83
C MET A 160 0.31 -3.52 -19.99
N SER A 161 0.81 -3.36 -21.20
CA SER A 161 0.02 -3.58 -22.41
C SER A 161 -0.17 -5.09 -22.62
N GLY A 162 -1.33 -5.66 -22.23
CA GLY A 162 -1.72 -7.01 -22.66
C GLY A 162 -2.04 -8.04 -21.57
N GLY A 163 -2.81 -7.69 -20.55
CA GLY A 163 -3.44 -8.68 -19.65
C GLY A 163 -2.49 -9.44 -18.71
N GLY A 164 -1.22 -9.02 -18.61
CA GLY A 164 -0.30 -9.52 -17.58
C GLY A 164 -0.83 -9.20 -16.18
N LYS A 165 -0.59 -10.10 -15.21
CA LYS A 165 -0.79 -9.79 -13.79
C LYS A 165 0.42 -9.02 -13.28
N VAL A 166 0.19 -8.10 -12.34
CA VAL A 166 1.28 -7.37 -11.71
C VAL A 166 2.11 -8.35 -10.87
N ASP A 167 3.41 -8.40 -11.10
CA ASP A 167 4.31 -9.20 -10.29
C ASP A 167 4.42 -8.61 -8.88
N GLY A 168 4.31 -9.45 -7.85
CA GLY A 168 4.41 -9.06 -6.45
C GLY A 168 5.64 -8.19 -6.13
N PRO A 169 6.86 -8.56 -6.57
CA PRO A 169 8.07 -7.79 -6.28
C PRO A 169 8.06 -6.40 -6.90
N ALA A 170 7.57 -6.28 -8.13
CA ALA A 170 7.44 -5.00 -8.82
C ALA A 170 6.41 -4.09 -8.12
N LEU A 171 5.32 -4.67 -7.61
CA LEU A 171 4.34 -3.96 -6.78
C LEU A 171 4.97 -3.45 -5.46
N LEU A 172 5.79 -4.26 -4.78
CA LEU A 172 6.48 -3.84 -3.55
C LEU A 172 7.39 -2.64 -3.78
N ILE A 173 8.18 -2.68 -4.86
CA ILE A 173 9.08 -1.60 -5.25
C ILE A 173 8.28 -0.34 -5.55
N ALA A 174 7.20 -0.46 -6.33
CA ALA A 174 6.31 0.66 -6.63
C ALA A 174 5.65 1.24 -5.37
N CYS A 175 5.40 0.42 -4.34
CA CYS A 175 4.91 0.88 -3.04
C CYS A 175 6.00 1.47 -2.12
N GLY A 176 7.26 1.56 -2.56
CA GLY A 176 8.36 2.08 -1.75
C GLY A 176 8.86 1.12 -0.66
N ASN A 177 8.63 -0.19 -0.80
CA ASN A 177 9.09 -1.23 0.13
C ASN A 177 8.70 -0.99 1.61
N PRO A 178 7.41 -0.88 1.93
CA PRO A 178 6.93 -0.57 3.29
C PRO A 178 7.26 -1.68 4.32
N TRP A 179 7.57 -2.89 3.83
CA TRP A 179 7.94 -4.07 4.63
C TRP A 179 9.40 -4.13 5.02
N VAL A 180 10.25 -3.42 4.29
CA VAL A 180 11.61 -3.20 4.75
C VAL A 180 11.44 -2.28 5.96
N ARG A 181 11.58 -2.86 7.16
CA ARG A 181 11.95 -2.07 8.34
C ARG A 181 13.01 -1.11 7.83
N GLU A 182 12.86 0.19 8.08
CA GLU A 182 14.04 1.03 8.12
C GLU A 182 14.96 0.32 9.11
N THR A 183 15.92 -0.43 8.57
CA THR A 183 17.17 -0.69 9.24
C THR A 183 17.72 0.71 9.39
N SER A 184 17.29 1.36 10.47
CA SER A 184 17.92 2.56 10.98
C SER A 184 19.39 2.22 10.98
N ALA A 185 20.08 2.91 10.08
CA ALA A 185 21.51 3.12 10.06
C ALA A 185 22.22 2.52 11.27
N GLY A 186 22.63 1.26 11.15
CA GLY A 186 23.87 0.79 11.74
C GLY A 186 25.00 1.39 10.93
N LEU A 187 25.14 2.71 10.97
CA LEU A 187 26.41 3.33 10.64
C LEU A 187 27.36 2.88 11.76
N PRO A 188 28.47 2.20 11.49
CA PRO A 188 29.46 1.97 12.52
C PRO A 188 29.97 3.34 12.98
N ARG A 189 29.62 3.73 14.22
CA ARG A 189 30.41 4.69 14.97
C ARG A 189 31.60 3.92 15.53
N GLY A 190 32.76 4.16 14.93
CA GLY A 190 34.07 3.60 15.23
C GLY A 190 34.82 3.53 13.90
N ILE A 191 35.79 4.40 13.62
CA ILE A 191 36.93 4.85 14.44
C ILE A 191 37.09 6.36 14.33
#